data_AF-A0A5R8Y3E9-F1
#
_entry.id   AF-A0A5R8Y3E9-F1
#
_cell.length_a   1.000
_cell.length_b   1.000
_cell.length_c   1.000
_cell.angle_alpha   90.00
_cell.angle_beta   90.00
_cell.angle_gamma   90.00
#
_symmetry.space_group_name_H-M   'P 1'
#
loop_
_entity.id
_entity.type
_entity.pdbx_description
1 polymer ?
#
loop_
_entity_poly.entity_id
_entity_poly.type
_entity_poly.pdbx_seq_one_letter_code
_entity_poly.pdbx_strand_id
1 'polypeptide(L)' 'MNLSKVKLSLLSILEAIGKIENYTNEFDNADDFYHDEKSFDATMMQFVIIGEMISKLDEDFKEKY' A
#
# COMPACT_ATOMS: atom_id res chain seq x y z
N MET A 1 -8.43 10.94 18.88
CA MET A 1 -8.09 11.07 17.44
C MET A 1 -6.93 12.04 17.23
N ASN A 2 -5.77 11.54 16.81
CA ASN A 2 -4.65 12.40 16.39
C ASN A 2 -4.69 12.61 14.86
N LEU A 3 -5.19 13.76 14.41
CA LEU A 3 -5.36 14.05 12.98
C LEU A 3 -4.04 14.05 12.19
N SER A 4 -2.90 14.39 12.80
CA SER A 4 -1.62 14.37 12.08
C SER A 4 -1.15 12.94 11.81
N LYS A 5 -1.38 12.02 12.76
CA LYS A 5 -1.08 10.59 12.61
C LYS A 5 -1.97 9.94 11.55
N VAL A 6 -3.30 10.17 11.61
CA VAL A 6 -4.25 9.65 10.62
C VAL A 6 -3.89 10.13 9.21
N LYS A 7 -3.62 11.43 9.05
CA LYS A 7 -3.21 11.99 7.77
C LYS A 7 -1.93 11.35 7.24
N LEU A 8 -0.92 11.17 8.09
CA LEU A 8 0.34 10.53 7.68
C LEU A 8 0.11 9.09 7.22
N SER A 9 -0.64 8.29 7.99
CA SER A 9 -0.98 6.91 7.62
C SER A 9 -1.71 6.84 6.27
N LEU A 10 -2.68 7.72 6.02
CA LEU A 10 -3.39 7.76 4.73
C LEU A 10 -2.49 8.17 3.57
N LEU A 11 -1.61 9.16 3.77
CA LEU A 11 -0.64 9.56 2.74
C LEU A 11 0.35 8.43 2.43
N SER A 12 0.80 7.69 3.43
CA SER A 12 1.67 6.52 3.23
C SER A 12 0.96 5.39 2.49
N ILE A 13 -0.35 5.17 2.73
CA ILE A 13 -1.15 4.21 1.96
C ILE A 13 -1.23 4.64 0.49
N LEU A 14 -1.51 5.91 0.23
CA LEU A 14 -1.58 6.44 -1.15
C LEU A 14 -0.22 6.31 -1.87
N GLU A 15 0.88 6.58 -1.18
CA GLU A 15 2.23 6.39 -1.73
C GLU A 15 2.50 4.92 -2.07
N ALA A 16 2.12 3.99 -1.18
CA ALA A 16 2.29 2.56 -1.40
C ALA A 16 1.44 2.06 -2.59
N ILE A 17 0.21 2.55 -2.74
CA ILE A 17 -0.63 2.26 -3.92
C ILE A 17 0.05 2.75 -5.20
N GLY A 18 0.56 3.99 -5.23
CA GLY A 18 1.26 4.50 -6.40
C GLY A 18 2.52 3.68 -6.74
N LYS A 19 3.22 3.14 -5.74
CA LYS A 19 4.33 2.21 -5.97
C LYS A 19 3.87 0.88 -6.57
N ILE A 20 2.77 0.29 -6.10
CA ILE A 20 2.17 -0.91 -6.68
C ILE A 20 1.84 -0.68 -8.16
N GLU A 21 1.19 0.44 -8.48
CA GLU A 21 0.87 0.79 -9.87
C GLU A 21 2.14 0.93 -10.72
N ASN A 22 3.18 1.57 -10.19
CA ASN A 22 4.46 1.71 -10.89
C ASN A 22 5.20 0.38 -11.10
N TYR A 23 5.15 -0.54 -10.14
CA TYR A 23 5.82 -1.85 -10.25
C TYR A 23 5.03 -2.84 -11.11
N THR A 24 3.77 -2.58 -11.40
CA THR A 24 2.92 -3.51 -12.15
C THR A 24 2.60 -3.03 -13.57
N ASN A 25 2.81 -1.75 -13.87
CA ASN A 25 2.39 -1.16 -15.16
C ASN A 25 3.18 -1.61 -16.40
N GLU A 26 4.36 -2.22 -16.22
CA GLU A 26 5.21 -2.66 -17.33
C GLU A 26 4.91 -4.09 -17.79
N PHE A 27 4.01 -4.80 -17.09
CA PHE A 27 3.67 -6.18 -17.37
C PHE A 27 2.32 -6.28 -18.09
N ASP A 28 2.28 -7.04 -19.18
CA ASP A 28 1.06 -7.25 -19.98
C ASP A 28 0.07 -8.21 -19.30
N ASN A 29 0.55 -9.06 -18.39
CA ASN A 29 -0.25 -10.05 -17.69
C ASN A 29 0.37 -10.45 -16.33
N ALA A 30 -0.39 -11.21 -15.56
CA ALA A 30 -0.01 -11.62 -14.22
C ALA A 30 1.15 -12.63 -14.17
N ASP A 31 1.30 -13.50 -15.19
CA ASP A 31 2.37 -14.48 -15.23
C ASP A 31 3.73 -13.79 -15.48
N ASP A 32 3.77 -12.79 -16.37
CA ASP A 32 4.98 -12.00 -16.63
C ASP A 32 5.41 -11.22 -15.38
N PHE A 33 4.44 -10.62 -14.67
CA PHE A 33 4.68 -9.97 -13.39
C PHE A 33 5.19 -10.94 -12.31
N TYR A 34 4.59 -12.14 -12.21
CA TYR A 34 4.96 -13.14 -11.21
C TYR A 34 6.38 -13.68 -11.40
N HIS A 35 6.85 -13.79 -12.65
CA HIS A 35 8.19 -14.26 -12.96
C HIS A 35 9.28 -13.19 -12.75
N ASP A 36 8.94 -11.90 -12.70
CA ASP A 36 9.87 -10.86 -12.25
C ASP A 36 9.86 -10.78 -10.71
N GLU A 37 10.67 -11.63 -10.08
CA GLU A 37 10.75 -11.75 -8.61
C GLU A 37 10.94 -10.39 -7.92
N LYS A 38 11.72 -9.49 -8.53
CA LYS A 38 12.00 -8.18 -7.97
C LYS A 38 10.74 -7.30 -7.89
N SER A 39 10.00 -7.17 -8.99
CA SER A 39 8.80 -6.34 -9.03
C SER A 39 7.67 -6.97 -8.22
N PHE A 40 7.60 -8.31 -8.22
CA PHE A 40 6.68 -9.06 -7.37
C PHE A 40 6.94 -8.78 -5.89
N ASP A 41 8.18 -8.99 -5.41
CA ASP A 41 8.55 -8.76 -4.01
C ASP A 41 8.40 -7.28 -3.60
N ALA A 42 8.77 -6.35 -4.48
CA ALA A 42 8.59 -4.93 -4.26
C ALA A 42 7.12 -4.54 -4.08
N THR A 43 6.22 -5.16 -4.87
CA THR A 43 4.77 -5.00 -4.78
C THR A 43 4.23 -5.62 -3.49
N MET A 44 4.66 -6.83 -3.14
CA MET A 44 4.26 -7.48 -1.88
C MET A 44 4.65 -6.65 -0.65
N MET A 45 5.83 -6.04 -0.66
CA MET A 45 6.26 -5.13 0.40
C MET A 45 5.31 -3.93 0.56
N GLN A 46 4.76 -3.39 -0.54
CA GLN A 46 3.80 -2.29 -0.44
C GLN A 46 2.47 -2.73 0.20
N PHE A 47 2.01 -3.96 -0.05
CA PHE A 47 0.84 -4.50 0.64
C PHE A 47 1.08 -4.65 2.16
N VAL A 48 2.28 -5.05 2.58
CA VAL A 48 2.65 -5.07 4.00
C VAL A 48 2.58 -3.66 4.60
N ILE A 49 3.17 -2.67 3.93
CA ILE A 49 3.14 -1.27 4.36
C ILE A 49 1.69 -0.76 4.50
N ILE A 50 0.81 -1.07 3.54
CA ILE A 50 -0.61 -0.69 3.60
C ILE A 50 -1.26 -1.30 4.85
N GLY A 51 -1.07 -2.59 5.10
CA GLY A 51 -1.60 -3.27 6.29
C GLY A 51 -1.09 -2.63 7.59
N GLU A 52 0.18 -2.30 7.67
CA GLU A 52 0.78 -1.60 8.81
C GLU A 52 0.23 -0.18 9.01
N MET A 53 -0.06 0.55 7.94
CA MET A 53 -0.63 1.89 8.06
C MET A 53 -2.10 1.84 8.48
N ILE A 54 -2.86 0.86 7.99
CA ILE A 54 -4.25 0.62 8.41
C ILE A 54 -4.29 0.26 9.90
N SER A 55 -3.37 -0.57 10.39
CA SER A 55 -3.32 -0.91 11.83
C SER A 55 -2.97 0.30 12.71
N LYS A 56 -2.31 1.32 12.16
CA LYS A 56 -2.00 2.58 12.85
C LYS A 56 -3.15 3.59 12.86
N LEU A 57 -4.19 3.41 12.05
CA LEU A 57 -5.40 4.23 12.10
C LEU A 57 -6.15 3.96 13.41
N ASP A 58 -6.58 5.03 14.09
CA ASP A 58 -7.34 4.94 15.33
C ASP A 58 -8.72 4.28 15.05
N GLU A 59 -9.22 3.41 15.94
CA GLU A 59 -10.50 2.70 15.73
C GLU A 59 -11.68 3.67 15.56
N ASP A 60 -11.73 4.76 16.35
CA ASP A 60 -12.73 5.82 16.21
C ASP A 60 -12.80 6.40 14.78
N PHE A 61 -11.67 6.41 14.06
CA PHE A 61 -11.64 6.88 12.68
C PHE A 61 -12.23 5.86 11.72
N LYS A 62 -11.93 4.57 11.92
CA LYS A 62 -12.44 3.45 11.09
C LYS A 62 -13.93 3.20 11.29
N GLU A 63 -14.45 3.42 12.49
CA GLU A 63 -15.89 3.30 12.75
C GLU A 63 -16.68 4.46 12.12
N LYS A 64 -16.04 5.62 11.95
CA LYS A 64 -16.68 6.84 11.45
C LYS A 64 -16.75 6.92 9.93
N TYR A 65 -15.84 6.29 9.20
CA TYR A 65 -15.69 6.37 7.74
C TYR A 65 -15.46 4.99 7.14
#